data_AF-A0A5S9NHS3-F1
#
_entry.id   AF-A0A5S9NHS3-F1
#
_cell.length_a   1.000
_cell.length_b   1.000
_cell.length_c   1.000
_cell.angle_alpha   90.00
_cell.angle_beta   90.00
_cell.angle_gamma   90.00
#
_symmetry.space_group_name_H-M   'P 1'
#
loop_
_entity.id
_entity.type
_entity.pdbx_description
1 polymer ?
#
loop_
_entity_poly.entity_id
_entity_poly.type
_entity_poly.pdbx_seq_one_letter_code
_entity_poly.pdbx_strand_id
1 'polypeptide(L)' 'MKTRITEMLGINYPIIKGGMQWVGRAELASAVSNAGGLGI' A
#
# COMPACT_ATOMS: atom_id res chain seq x y z
N MET A 1 2.80 -11.16 -8.43
CA MET A 1 3.83 -11.91 -7.67
C MET A 1 3.22 -12.29 -6.34
N LYS A 2 3.26 -13.55 -5.90
CA LYS A 2 2.72 -13.95 -4.59
C LYS A 2 3.86 -14.06 -3.57
N THR A 3 3.70 -13.38 -2.45
CA THR A 3 4.60 -13.43 -1.29
C THR A 3 3.77 -13.56 -0.01
N ARG A 4 4.42 -13.92 1.10
CA ARG A 4 3.76 -13.97 2.42
C ARG A 4 3.06 -12.65 2.76
N ILE A 5 3.61 -11.50 2.34
CA ILE A 5 3.03 -10.18 2.59
C ILE A 5 1.77 -9.95 1.75
N THR A 6 1.79 -10.29 0.46
CA THR A 6 0.60 -10.14 -0.40
C THR A 6 -0.56 -10.99 0.07
N GLU A 7 -0.27 -12.21 0.56
CA GLU A 7 -1.30 -13.13 1.08
C GLU A 7 -1.84 -12.68 2.45
N MET A 8 -0.97 -12.24 3.34
CA MET A 8 -1.36 -11.78 4.67
C MET A 8 -2.20 -10.49 4.64
N LEU A 9 -1.93 -9.59 3.69
CA LEU A 9 -2.55 -8.26 3.63
C LEU A 9 -3.60 -8.11 2.52
N GLY A 10 -3.75 -9.11 1.64
CA GLY A 10 -4.71 -9.07 0.54
C GLY A 10 -4.39 -8.03 -0.55
N ILE A 11 -3.11 -7.75 -0.78
CA ILE A 11 -2.65 -6.76 -1.79
C ILE A 11 -2.05 -7.44 -3.02
N ASN A 12 -2.15 -6.81 -4.19
CA ASN A 12 -1.69 -7.37 -5.47
C ASN A 12 -0.16 -7.34 -5.62
N TYR A 13 0.47 -6.32 -5.03
CA TYR A 13 1.90 -6.09 -5.11
C TYR A 13 2.52 -6.06 -3.71
N PRO A 14 3.70 -6.67 -3.49
CA PRO A 14 4.41 -6.61 -2.21
C PRO A 14 5.08 -5.24 -2.00
N ILE A 15 4.36 -4.15 -2.24
CA ILE A 15 4.81 -2.77 -2.17
C ILE A 15 3.98 -2.06 -1.10
N ILE A 16 4.69 -1.46 -0.14
CA ILE A 16 4.09 -0.73 0.97
C ILE A 16 4.55 0.72 0.88
N LYS A 17 3.61 1.66 0.86
CA LYS A 17 3.92 3.07 1.09
C LYS A 17 4.00 3.27 2.61
N GLY A 18 5.19 3.59 3.10
CA GLY A 18 5.41 3.85 4.52
C GLY A 18 4.72 5.13 4.99
N GLY A 19 4.50 5.26 6.30
CA GLY A 19 3.99 6.49 6.90
C GLY A 19 4.88 7.68 6.55
N MET A 20 4.29 8.77 6.08
CA MET A 20 5.02 9.99 5.71
C MET A 20 4.36 11.17 6.39
N GLN A 21 5.09 11.86 7.26
CA GLN A 21 4.58 13.05 7.92
C GLN A 21 4.26 14.14 6.88
N TRP A 22 3.15 14.86 7.07
CA TRP A 22 2.64 15.94 6.21
C TRP A 22 2.08 15.52 4.84
N VAL A 23 2.63 14.49 4.21
CA VAL A 23 2.28 14.07 2.83
C VAL A 23 1.51 12.76 2.75
N GLY A 24 1.46 11.96 3.83
CA GLY A 24 0.64 10.74 3.94
C GLY A 24 -0.85 11.04 4.12
N ARG A 25 -1.44 11.81 3.20
CA ARG A 25 -2.86 12.16 3.21
C ARG A 25 -3.69 11.08 2.53
N ALA A 26 -5.01 11.18 2.65
CA ALA A 26 -5.96 10.21 2.11
C ALA A 26 -5.77 9.99 0.60
N GLU A 27 -5.42 11.02 -0.15
CA GLU A 27 -5.19 10.96 -1.60
C GLU A 27 -4.00 10.07 -1.94
N LEU A 28 -2.89 10.19 -1.20
CA LEU A 28 -1.70 9.37 -1.43
C LEU A 28 -1.92 7.92 -0.98
N ALA A 29 -2.54 7.71 0.18
CA ALA A 29 -2.85 6.36 0.67
C ALA A 29 -3.81 5.63 -0.29
N SER A 30 -4.88 6.31 -0.72
CA SER A 30 -5.86 5.73 -1.66
C SER A 30 -5.28 5.47 -3.04
N ALA A 31 -4.42 6.34 -3.57
CA ALA A 31 -3.74 6.11 -4.85
C ALA A 31 -2.90 4.82 -4.83
N VAL A 32 -2.15 4.57 -3.76
CA VAL A 32 -1.32 3.36 -3.62
C VAL A 32 -2.20 2.12 -3.44
N SER A 33 -3.25 2.20 -2.63
CA SER A 33 -4.19 1.09 -2.43
C SER A 33 -4.95 0.73 -3.71
N ASN A 34 -5.39 1.72 -4.50
CA ASN A 34 -6.03 1.52 -5.80
C ASN A 34 -5.08 0.93 -6.84
N ALA A 35 -3.79 1.28 -6.76
CA ALA A 35 -2.76 0.66 -7.58
C ALA A 35 -2.44 -0.79 -7.15
N GLY A 36 -3.00 -1.27 -6.04
CA GLY A 36 -2.86 -2.66 -5.57
C GLY A 36 -1.73 -2.89 -4.57
N GLY A 37 -1.14 -1.84 -3.99
CA GLY A 37 -0.22 -1.92 -2.85
C GLY A 37 -0.91 -1.63 -1.52
N LEU A 38 -0.14 -1.48 -0.44
CA LEU A 38 -0.65 -0.99 0.84
C LEU A 38 -0.32 0.51 1.02
N GLY A 39 -1.35 1.35 1.01
CA GLY A 39 -1.23 2.78 1.33
C GLY A 39 -1.46 3.08 2.81
N ILE A 40 -0.48 3.71 3.49
CA ILE A 40 -0.54 4.17 4.88
C ILE A 40 -0.30 5.68 4.96
#